data_AF-A0A9W6B834-F1
#
_entry.id   AF-A0A9W6B834-F1
#
_cell.length_a   1.000
_cell.length_b   1.000
_cell.length_c   1.000
_cell.angle_alpha   90.00
_cell.angle_beta   90.00
_cell.angle_gamma   90.00
#
_symmetry.space_group_name_H-M   'P 1'
#
loop_
_entity.id
_entity.type
_entity.pdbx_description
1 polymer ?
#
loop_
_entity_poly.entity_id
_entity_poly.type
_entity_poly.pdbx_seq_one_letter_code
_entity_poly.pdbx_strand_id
1 'polypeptide(L)'
;MLIMKKILSFLFILFAVFVARAQCTDCSGADIVLTSANNAGNYTFLPNKTYCINGTVTFNYTVTFGDNVTICIPSGSVLACGNGWASTGNLTSNLVTFNISGKLYTPNTIPFTTAINIYNGGVLTGQNGSQWQGLDLNGDSLELSISSGGSMAYTYFNLDDIDTAVIVNEGSITLNYNDLSVGGCLLNLTNSGIMNIGGNFNIGTNNGSNIINNSGKINITGEMNSQSTKLELYNYGDGECVMVGNMKYGSNGPNKFENYGVFSCNGLYSTDPTLHMKNEGEMSTHANYDDTVGSFFSNCGTLHMSQNWANLQGTIINTGDMTVVQSSVAFASTGSIENYSTMSLQGITMGGGGVFYNEGYVEFTSSSVYDVKFYGPGSANQPAHSTSSNYGQFVLHGTSNGGAILKGNLNFLNNNGASTQSGCFGSISDMDSTVTFGTCASCTVVTDYDQCANADGTWPETGLDCLPLNRHIRSFFTGS
;
A
#
# COMPACT_ATOMS: atom_id res chain seq x y z
N MET A 1 6.13 -13.86 -20.29
CA MET A 1 6.53 -13.00 -19.15
C MET A 1 7.08 -11.62 -19.56
N LEU A 2 7.96 -11.47 -20.57
CA LEU A 2 8.49 -10.16 -21.00
C LEU A 2 7.46 -9.21 -21.66
N ILE A 3 6.35 -9.75 -22.18
CA ILE A 3 5.31 -8.97 -22.88
C ILE A 3 4.31 -8.34 -21.89
N MET A 4 4.03 -9.00 -20.76
CA MET A 4 3.06 -8.50 -19.76
C MET A 4 3.63 -7.36 -18.91
N LYS A 5 4.93 -7.43 -18.53
CA LYS A 5 5.64 -6.27 -17.93
C LYS A 5 5.66 -5.06 -18.87
N LYS A 6 5.81 -5.29 -20.18
CA LYS A 6 5.78 -4.21 -21.18
C LYS A 6 4.39 -3.61 -21.36
N ILE A 7 3.32 -4.40 -21.31
CA ILE A 7 1.94 -3.89 -21.44
C ILE A 7 1.51 -3.13 -20.17
N LEU A 8 1.91 -3.58 -18.98
CA LEU A 8 1.62 -2.86 -17.73
C LEU A 8 2.40 -1.53 -17.64
N SER A 9 3.68 -1.52 -18.05
CA SER A 9 4.42 -0.26 -18.23
C SER A 9 3.85 0.63 -19.35
N PHE A 10 3.27 0.05 -20.42
CA PHE A 10 2.66 0.83 -21.51
C PHE A 10 1.29 1.41 -21.12
N LEU A 11 0.51 0.72 -20.27
CA LEU A 11 -0.72 1.26 -19.69
C LEU A 11 -0.43 2.39 -18.69
N PHE A 12 0.68 2.31 -17.95
CA PHE A 12 1.14 3.38 -17.06
C PHE A 12 1.50 4.67 -17.82
N ILE A 13 2.09 4.54 -19.03
CA ILE A 13 2.37 5.68 -19.91
C ILE A 13 1.08 6.28 -20.48
N LEU A 14 0.00 5.50 -20.63
CA LEU A 14 -1.30 5.98 -21.11
C LEU A 14 -2.13 6.71 -20.03
N PHE A 15 -1.87 6.47 -18.74
CA PHE A 15 -2.45 7.26 -17.64
C PHE A 15 -1.60 8.46 -17.23
N ALA A 16 -0.34 8.53 -17.67
CA ALA A 16 0.39 9.78 -17.79
C ALA A 16 -0.16 10.57 -18.99
N VAL A 17 -1.42 11.03 -18.91
CA VAL A 17 -1.86 12.18 -19.69
C VAL A 17 -0.98 13.33 -19.23
N PHE A 18 0.21 13.46 -19.84
CA PHE A 18 0.99 14.68 -19.84
C PHE A 18 0.11 15.71 -20.54
N VAL A 19 -0.79 16.32 -19.78
CA VAL A 19 -1.26 17.65 -20.10
C VAL A 19 0.02 18.46 -20.04
N ALA A 20 0.60 18.77 -21.20
CA ALA A 20 1.63 19.77 -21.32
C ALA A 20 1.00 21.11 -20.92
N ARG A 21 0.80 21.30 -19.60
CA ARG A 21 0.38 22.58 -19.02
C ARG A 21 1.55 23.51 -19.28
N ALA A 22 1.27 24.60 -20.01
CA ALA A 22 2.28 25.57 -20.33
C ALA A 22 2.93 26.06 -19.03
N GLN A 23 4.24 25.83 -18.90
CA GLN A 23 4.99 26.27 -17.72
C GLN A 23 4.95 27.79 -17.64
N CYS A 24 4.75 28.31 -16.43
CA CYS A 24 4.92 29.72 -16.15
C CYS A 24 6.42 30.06 -16.15
N THR A 25 6.99 30.29 -17.33
CA THR A 25 8.43 30.60 -17.50
C THR A 25 8.73 32.09 -17.37
N ASP A 26 7.81 32.95 -17.80
CA ASP A 26 7.90 34.40 -17.73
C ASP A 26 6.50 35.05 -17.71
N CYS A 27 6.44 36.38 -17.77
CA CYS A 27 5.19 37.13 -17.81
C CYS A 27 4.66 37.41 -19.23
N SER A 28 5.18 36.75 -20.26
CA SER A 28 4.67 36.91 -21.61
C SER A 28 3.26 36.30 -21.71
N GLY A 29 2.32 37.07 -22.28
CA GLY A 29 0.94 36.62 -22.47
C GLY A 29 0.00 36.75 -21.25
N ALA A 30 0.47 37.30 -20.12
CA ALA A 30 -0.43 37.64 -19.01
C ALA A 30 -1.28 38.89 -19.35
N ASP A 31 -2.55 38.90 -18.92
CA ASP A 31 -3.40 40.10 -19.02
C ASP A 31 -2.87 41.23 -18.16
N ILE A 32 -2.38 40.90 -16.96
CA ILE A 32 -1.96 41.86 -15.93
C ILE A 32 -0.64 41.37 -15.31
N VAL A 33 0.35 42.28 -15.24
CA VAL A 33 1.61 42.02 -14.53
C VAL A 33 1.63 42.80 -13.23
N LEU A 34 1.84 42.10 -12.12
CA LEU A 34 1.97 42.68 -10.79
C LEU A 34 3.44 42.74 -10.38
N THR A 35 3.82 43.85 -9.77
CA THR A 35 5.17 44.14 -9.27
C THR A 35 5.09 44.59 -7.82
N SER A 36 6.24 44.84 -7.17
CA SER A 36 6.27 45.40 -5.81
C SER A 36 5.53 46.74 -5.67
N ALA A 37 5.33 47.48 -6.76
CA ALA A 37 4.51 48.71 -6.77
C ALA A 37 3.02 48.44 -6.53
N ASN A 38 2.57 47.19 -6.71
CA ASN A 38 1.20 46.75 -6.48
C ASN A 38 0.96 46.24 -5.06
N ASN A 39 1.94 46.34 -4.15
CA ASN A 39 1.77 46.02 -2.75
C ASN A 39 0.68 46.91 -2.15
N ALA A 40 -0.51 46.34 -2.00
CA ALA A 40 -1.71 47.03 -1.55
C ALA A 40 -2.28 46.34 -0.32
N GLY A 41 -3.22 47.03 0.33
CA GLY A 41 -3.92 46.47 1.46
C GLY A 41 -4.84 45.33 1.02
N ASN A 42 -5.96 45.69 0.40
CA ASN A 42 -6.93 44.77 -0.19
C ASN A 42 -6.73 44.76 -1.72
N TYR A 43 -6.53 43.59 -2.31
CA TYR A 43 -6.43 43.43 -3.75
C TYR A 43 -7.49 42.44 -4.24
N THR A 44 -8.13 42.78 -5.36
CA THR A 44 -9.11 41.91 -6.01
C THR A 44 -8.57 41.46 -7.36
N PHE A 45 -8.33 40.16 -7.50
CA PHE A 45 -8.07 39.53 -8.78
C PHE A 45 -9.39 39.44 -9.55
N LEU A 46 -9.52 40.21 -10.63
CA LEU A 46 -10.71 40.23 -11.49
C LEU A 46 -10.95 38.87 -12.18
N PRO A 47 -12.21 38.43 -12.35
CA PRO A 47 -12.55 37.17 -13.01
C PRO A 47 -12.03 37.05 -14.45
N ASN A 48 -11.80 35.82 -14.91
CA ASN A 48 -11.38 35.48 -16.28
C ASN A 48 -10.11 36.22 -16.73
N LYS A 49 -9.15 36.36 -15.83
CA LYS A 49 -7.89 37.04 -16.08
C LYS A 49 -6.69 36.19 -15.69
N THR A 50 -5.63 36.34 -16.47
CA THR A 50 -4.32 35.77 -16.19
C THR A 50 -3.39 36.85 -15.63
N TYR A 51 -2.90 36.63 -14.41
CA TYR A 51 -1.97 37.51 -13.73
C TYR A 51 -0.57 36.91 -13.75
N CYS A 52 0.46 37.74 -13.91
CA CYS A 52 1.84 37.34 -13.68
C CYS A 52 2.49 38.15 -12.57
N ILE A 53 3.25 37.48 -11.70
CA ILE A 53 3.99 38.09 -10.61
C ILE A 53 5.43 38.33 -11.05
N ASN A 54 5.87 39.58 -11.08
CA ASN A 54 7.23 39.96 -11.41
C ASN A 54 7.95 40.55 -10.19
N GLY A 55 8.92 39.80 -9.65
CA GLY A 55 9.61 40.15 -8.41
C GLY A 55 8.83 39.70 -7.17
N THR A 56 8.91 40.45 -6.08
CA THR A 56 8.20 40.16 -4.82
C THR A 56 6.96 41.03 -4.69
N VAL A 57 5.79 40.39 -4.67
CA VAL A 57 4.48 41.02 -4.42
C VAL A 57 3.94 40.52 -3.09
N THR A 58 3.54 41.44 -2.23
CA THR A 58 3.01 41.14 -0.90
C THR A 58 1.72 41.89 -0.65
N PHE A 59 0.67 41.15 -0.33
CA PHE A 59 -0.62 41.67 0.10
C PHE A 59 -0.78 41.48 1.60
N ASN A 60 -0.89 42.59 2.33
CA ASN A 60 -0.92 42.57 3.79
C ASN A 60 -2.32 42.32 4.37
N TYR A 61 -3.38 42.43 3.58
CA TYR A 61 -4.75 42.15 4.02
C TYR A 61 -5.38 41.07 3.14
N THR A 62 -6.68 40.84 3.33
CA THR A 62 -7.44 39.83 2.59
C THR A 62 -7.40 40.13 1.10
N VAL A 63 -7.06 39.09 0.34
CA VAL A 63 -7.07 39.12 -1.13
C VAL A 63 -8.32 38.42 -1.62
N THR A 64 -9.03 39.04 -2.57
CA THR A 64 -10.25 38.46 -3.13
C THR A 64 -10.01 37.95 -4.55
N PHE A 65 -10.45 36.75 -4.85
CA PHE A 65 -10.30 36.11 -6.15
C PHE A 65 -11.63 36.05 -6.88
N GLY A 66 -11.63 36.54 -8.12
CA GLY A 66 -12.70 36.37 -9.09
C GLY A 66 -12.73 34.95 -9.65
N ASP A 67 -13.83 34.63 -10.33
CA ASP A 67 -14.00 33.33 -10.99
C ASP A 67 -13.02 33.13 -12.14
N ASN A 68 -12.51 31.90 -12.29
CA ASN A 68 -11.61 31.49 -13.37
C ASN A 68 -10.36 32.39 -13.48
N VAL A 69 -9.73 32.67 -12.34
CA VAL A 69 -8.47 33.43 -12.27
C VAL A 69 -7.28 32.48 -12.42
N THR A 70 -6.31 32.87 -13.23
CA THR A 70 -5.01 32.17 -13.32
C THR A 70 -3.89 33.08 -12.84
N ILE A 71 -3.01 32.56 -11.99
CA ILE A 71 -1.85 33.28 -11.46
C ILE A 71 -0.58 32.54 -11.81
N CYS A 72 0.31 33.22 -12.51
CA CYS A 72 1.63 32.77 -12.91
C CYS A 72 2.68 33.43 -12.00
N ILE A 73 3.48 32.60 -11.33
CA ILE A 73 4.62 33.02 -10.49
C ILE A 73 5.89 32.41 -11.11
N PRO A 74 6.60 33.14 -11.99
CA PRO A 74 7.82 32.67 -12.63
C PRO A 74 8.95 32.42 -11.63
N SER A 75 10.01 31.74 -12.09
CA SER A 75 11.20 31.52 -11.27
C SER A 75 11.81 32.85 -10.81
N GLY A 76 12.22 32.92 -9.54
CA GLY A 76 12.74 34.14 -8.91
C GLY A 76 11.67 35.12 -8.38
N SER A 77 10.39 34.93 -8.73
CA SER A 77 9.28 35.73 -8.19
C SER A 77 8.71 35.14 -6.90
N VAL A 78 8.08 36.00 -6.10
CA VAL A 78 7.40 35.64 -4.85
C VAL A 78 6.05 36.31 -4.78
N LEU A 79 4.99 35.54 -4.54
CA LEU A 79 3.68 36.04 -4.13
C LEU A 79 3.43 35.67 -2.68
N ALA A 80 3.18 36.67 -1.83
CA ALA A 80 2.87 36.48 -0.43
C ALA A 80 1.54 37.16 -0.08
N CYS A 81 0.60 36.40 0.48
CA CYS A 81 -0.71 36.93 0.88
C CYS A 81 -0.93 36.67 2.37
N GLY A 82 -0.94 37.73 3.19
CA GLY A 82 -0.73 37.64 4.63
C GLY A 82 -1.96 37.33 5.50
N ASN A 83 -3.14 37.89 5.21
CA ASN A 83 -4.25 37.89 6.20
C ASN A 83 -5.47 37.05 5.78
N GLY A 84 -5.37 36.26 4.71
CA GLY A 84 -6.45 35.38 4.27
C GLY A 84 -6.87 35.62 2.82
N TRP A 85 -7.55 34.64 2.26
CA TRP A 85 -8.11 34.67 0.91
C TRP A 85 -9.63 34.69 0.98
N ALA A 86 -10.26 35.31 0.00
CA ALA A 86 -11.70 35.36 -0.18
C ALA A 86 -12.06 35.14 -1.66
N SER A 87 -13.32 34.79 -1.92
CA SER A 87 -13.88 34.64 -3.27
C SER A 87 -14.93 35.73 -3.51
N THR A 88 -15.02 36.29 -4.72
CA THR A 88 -16.17 37.12 -5.12
C THR A 88 -17.38 36.30 -5.60
N GLY A 89 -17.18 34.99 -5.83
CA GLY A 89 -18.20 34.08 -6.37
C GLY A 89 -18.61 32.99 -5.38
N ASN A 90 -19.42 32.05 -5.84
CA ASN A 90 -19.73 30.85 -5.08
C ASN A 90 -18.42 30.07 -4.81
N LEU A 91 -18.12 29.80 -3.54
CA LEU A 91 -16.88 29.16 -3.09
C LEU A 91 -16.67 27.79 -3.75
N THR A 92 -17.78 27.12 -4.06
CA THR A 92 -17.85 25.77 -4.60
C THR A 92 -17.47 25.70 -6.09
N SER A 93 -17.84 26.73 -6.87
CA SER A 93 -17.61 26.76 -8.32
C SER A 93 -16.50 27.72 -8.78
N ASN A 94 -15.98 28.58 -7.90
CA ASN A 94 -14.93 29.53 -8.26
C ASN A 94 -13.59 28.80 -8.40
N LEU A 95 -13.16 28.57 -9.64
CA LEU A 95 -11.85 27.95 -9.92
C LEU A 95 -10.75 29.01 -9.92
N VAL A 96 -9.76 28.85 -9.06
CA VAL A 96 -8.51 29.63 -9.08
C VAL A 96 -7.33 28.73 -9.36
N THR A 97 -6.57 29.05 -10.40
CA THR A 97 -5.39 28.30 -10.83
C THR A 97 -4.10 29.02 -10.45
N PHE A 98 -3.20 28.33 -9.74
CA PHE A 98 -1.85 28.79 -9.44
C PHE A 98 -0.81 27.99 -10.23
N ASN A 99 0.06 28.69 -10.95
CA ASN A 99 1.19 28.15 -11.69
C ASN A 99 2.48 28.68 -11.07
N ILE A 100 3.22 27.81 -10.38
CA ILE A 100 4.26 28.19 -9.41
C ILE A 100 5.61 27.64 -9.86
N SER A 101 6.43 28.48 -10.47
CA SER A 101 7.86 28.23 -10.74
C SER A 101 8.77 29.01 -9.77
N GLY A 102 8.22 30.02 -9.10
CA GLY A 102 8.83 30.80 -8.02
C GLY A 102 8.32 30.36 -6.65
N LYS A 103 7.89 31.31 -5.80
CA LYS A 103 7.36 31.00 -4.46
C LYS A 103 5.96 31.55 -4.24
N LEU A 104 5.08 30.72 -3.70
CA LEU A 104 3.76 31.13 -3.22
C LEU A 104 3.69 30.90 -1.70
N TYR A 105 3.41 31.97 -0.96
CA TYR A 105 3.10 31.91 0.47
C TYR A 105 1.60 32.14 0.67
N THR A 106 0.93 31.10 1.16
CA THR A 106 -0.53 31.12 1.35
C THR A 106 -0.88 31.42 2.81
N PRO A 107 -2.12 31.89 3.06
CA PRO A 107 -2.72 31.75 4.38
C PRO A 107 -2.97 30.27 4.71
N ASN A 108 -3.48 30.01 5.92
CA ASN A 108 -3.84 28.67 6.38
C ASN A 108 -5.05 28.08 5.68
N THR A 109 -5.92 28.91 5.07
CA THR A 109 -7.17 28.45 4.46
C THR A 109 -7.31 28.96 3.03
N ILE A 110 -7.63 28.06 2.09
CA ILE A 110 -8.02 28.38 0.71
C ILE A 110 -9.51 28.07 0.55
N PRO A 111 -10.38 29.09 0.48
CA PRO A 111 -11.83 28.90 0.61
C PRO A 111 -12.53 28.67 -0.75
N PHE A 112 -11.83 28.16 -1.76
CA PHE A 112 -12.38 27.99 -3.10
C PHE A 112 -11.77 26.79 -3.80
N THR A 113 -12.46 26.31 -4.83
CA THR A 113 -11.96 25.27 -5.73
C THR A 113 -10.65 25.71 -6.38
N THR A 114 -9.61 24.89 -6.31
CA THR A 114 -8.27 25.30 -6.73
C THR A 114 -7.53 24.26 -7.55
N ALA A 115 -6.81 24.75 -8.55
CA ALA A 115 -5.79 24.00 -9.26
C ALA A 115 -4.42 24.59 -8.94
N ILE A 116 -3.52 23.80 -8.37
CA ILE A 116 -2.18 24.23 -7.99
C ILE A 116 -1.16 23.40 -8.76
N ASN A 117 -0.38 24.05 -9.62
CA ASN A 117 0.71 23.45 -10.38
C ASN A 117 2.04 24.02 -9.87
N ILE A 118 2.85 23.18 -9.24
CA ILE A 118 4.18 23.52 -8.72
C ILE A 118 5.21 22.91 -9.67
N TYR A 119 5.88 23.76 -10.44
CA TYR A 119 6.90 23.35 -11.41
C TYR A 119 8.27 23.22 -10.74
N ASN A 120 9.28 22.80 -11.51
CA ASN A 120 10.66 22.69 -11.03
C ASN A 120 11.17 24.01 -10.42
N GLY A 121 11.66 23.95 -9.18
CA GLY A 121 12.10 25.11 -8.39
C GLY A 121 10.96 25.89 -7.71
N GLY A 122 9.71 25.54 -8.03
CA GLY A 122 8.51 26.08 -7.41
C GLY A 122 8.38 25.66 -5.95
N VAL A 123 7.95 26.58 -5.09
CA VAL A 123 7.71 26.34 -3.67
C VAL A 123 6.34 26.84 -3.26
N LEU A 124 5.54 25.95 -2.69
CA LEU A 124 4.31 26.29 -1.97
C LEU A 124 4.50 26.04 -0.47
N THR A 125 4.25 27.06 0.34
CA THR A 125 4.33 26.92 1.81
C THR A 125 3.47 27.97 2.49
N GLY A 126 3.40 27.91 3.81
CA GLY A 126 2.64 28.85 4.62
C GLY A 126 3.19 30.28 4.57
N GLN A 127 2.45 31.16 5.22
CA GLN A 127 2.73 32.58 5.33
C GLN A 127 4.18 32.82 5.77
N ASN A 128 4.84 33.78 5.11
CA ASN A 128 6.24 34.14 5.34
C ASN A 128 7.24 32.98 5.16
N GLY A 129 6.89 31.96 4.37
CA GLY A 129 7.75 30.79 4.19
C GLY A 129 7.67 29.77 5.32
N SER A 130 6.67 29.88 6.20
CA SER A 130 6.54 29.02 7.38
C SER A 130 6.02 27.64 7.01
N GLN A 131 6.82 26.62 7.30
CA GLN A 131 6.40 25.21 7.23
C GLN A 131 5.62 24.78 8.47
N TRP A 132 5.45 25.67 9.45
CA TRP A 132 4.77 25.44 10.73
C TRP A 132 3.30 25.84 10.70
N GLN A 133 2.80 26.26 9.54
CA GLN A 133 1.39 26.52 9.30
C GLN A 133 0.76 25.27 8.68
N GLY A 134 -0.51 25.00 8.99
CA GLY A 134 -1.30 24.05 8.23
C GLY A 134 -1.89 24.63 6.96
N LEU A 135 -2.43 23.75 6.12
CA LEU A 135 -3.20 24.12 4.94
C LEU A 135 -4.56 23.41 4.98
N ASP A 136 -5.61 24.21 5.10
CA ASP A 136 -7.02 23.81 4.99
C ASP A 136 -7.54 24.24 3.61
N LEU A 137 -8.13 23.31 2.86
CA LEU A 137 -8.82 23.61 1.61
C LEU A 137 -10.32 23.37 1.76
N ASN A 138 -11.12 24.36 1.37
CA ASN A 138 -12.58 24.36 1.58
C ASN A 138 -13.36 24.65 0.28
N GLY A 139 -12.81 24.24 -0.87
CA GLY A 139 -13.51 24.23 -2.17
C GLY A 139 -14.19 22.89 -2.45
N ASP A 140 -14.86 22.74 -3.59
CA ASP A 140 -15.43 21.43 -3.96
C ASP A 140 -14.35 20.48 -4.46
N SER A 141 -13.34 21.00 -5.16
CA SER A 141 -12.28 20.18 -5.74
C SER A 141 -10.89 20.77 -5.62
N LEU A 142 -9.92 19.85 -5.59
CA LEU A 142 -8.49 20.13 -5.65
C LEU A 142 -7.88 19.38 -6.84
N GLU A 143 -7.16 20.11 -7.68
CA GLU A 143 -6.11 19.54 -8.54
C GLU A 143 -4.75 20.02 -8.06
N LEU A 144 -3.93 19.13 -7.50
CA LEU A 144 -2.55 19.44 -7.10
C LEU A 144 -1.59 18.66 -8.00
N SER A 145 -0.73 19.37 -8.72
CA SER A 145 0.36 18.79 -9.49
C SER A 145 1.69 19.38 -9.04
N ILE A 146 2.63 18.53 -8.65
CA ILE A 146 3.99 18.91 -8.26
C ILE A 146 4.96 18.19 -9.18
N SER A 147 5.57 18.92 -10.11
CA SER A 147 6.59 18.39 -11.01
C SER A 147 7.89 18.08 -10.26
N SER A 148 8.75 17.27 -10.89
CA SER A 148 10.10 17.02 -10.38
C SER A 148 10.85 18.33 -10.07
N GLY A 149 11.39 18.43 -8.85
CA GLY A 149 12.05 19.63 -8.32
C GLY A 149 11.12 20.70 -7.72
N GLY A 150 9.80 20.53 -7.83
CA GLY A 150 8.81 21.32 -7.08
C GLY A 150 8.66 20.83 -5.65
N SER A 151 8.20 21.71 -4.74
CA SER A 151 8.01 21.37 -3.33
C SER A 151 6.80 22.03 -2.68
N MET A 152 6.17 21.27 -1.79
CA MET A 152 5.13 21.72 -0.87
C MET A 152 5.53 21.37 0.57
N ALA A 153 5.45 22.32 1.49
CA ALA A 153 5.77 22.10 2.90
C ALA A 153 4.83 22.84 3.85
N TYR A 154 4.14 22.06 4.71
CA TYR A 154 3.22 22.52 5.74
C TYR A 154 3.35 21.64 6.99
N THR A 155 2.62 21.98 8.06
CA THR A 155 2.53 21.14 9.26
C THR A 155 1.52 20.02 9.08
N TYR A 156 0.31 20.38 8.64
CA TYR A 156 -0.76 19.46 8.28
C TYR A 156 -1.34 19.89 6.93
N PHE A 157 -2.01 18.96 6.27
CA PHE A 157 -2.75 19.21 5.04
C PHE A 157 -4.13 18.58 5.16
N ASN A 158 -5.16 19.41 5.09
CA ASN A 158 -6.53 19.04 5.38
C ASN A 158 -7.43 19.25 4.17
N LEU A 159 -8.11 18.18 3.78
CA LEU A 159 -9.04 18.10 2.65
C LEU A 159 -10.47 17.77 3.10
N ASP A 160 -10.79 17.96 4.39
CA ASP A 160 -12.07 17.54 5.00
C ASP A 160 -13.32 18.17 4.35
N ASP A 161 -13.17 19.35 3.76
CA ASP A 161 -14.25 20.11 3.10
C ASP A 161 -14.19 19.99 1.56
N ILE A 162 -13.38 19.07 1.02
CA ILE A 162 -13.23 18.84 -0.43
C ILE A 162 -14.03 17.60 -0.86
N ASP A 163 -14.81 17.67 -1.94
CA ASP A 163 -15.51 16.49 -2.48
C ASP A 163 -14.56 15.57 -3.26
N THR A 164 -13.63 16.14 -4.04
CA THR A 164 -12.68 15.37 -4.86
C THR A 164 -11.29 16.01 -4.88
N ALA A 165 -10.27 15.20 -4.59
CA ALA A 165 -8.87 15.61 -4.65
C ALA A 165 -8.08 14.71 -5.61
N VAL A 166 -7.48 15.34 -6.63
CA VAL A 166 -6.53 14.69 -7.53
C VAL A 166 -5.14 15.26 -7.24
N ILE A 167 -4.25 14.41 -6.75
CA ILE A 167 -2.88 14.79 -6.37
C ILE A 167 -1.91 13.99 -7.23
N VAL A 168 -1.06 14.70 -7.98
CA VAL A 168 0.06 14.13 -8.73
C VAL A 168 1.35 14.70 -8.17
N ASN A 169 2.17 13.87 -7.52
CA ASN A 169 3.42 14.27 -6.92
C ASN A 169 4.61 13.57 -7.59
N GLU A 170 5.36 14.30 -8.39
CA GLU A 170 6.68 13.92 -8.94
C GLU A 170 7.83 14.64 -8.22
N GLY A 171 7.50 15.62 -7.36
CA GLY A 171 8.44 16.43 -6.59
C GLY A 171 8.48 16.00 -5.12
N SER A 172 8.20 16.94 -4.22
CA SER A 172 8.18 16.68 -2.79
C SER A 172 6.97 17.29 -2.07
N ILE A 173 6.31 16.48 -1.23
CA ILE A 173 5.32 16.92 -0.25
C ILE A 173 5.87 16.57 1.13
N THR A 174 5.94 17.55 2.02
CA THR A 174 6.36 17.33 3.41
C THR A 174 5.36 17.94 4.38
N LEU A 175 4.78 17.11 5.23
CA LEU A 175 3.90 17.49 6.33
C LEU A 175 4.66 17.28 7.65
N ASN A 176 5.07 18.39 8.27
CA ASN A 176 5.89 18.37 9.47
C ASN A 176 5.02 18.08 10.70
N TYR A 177 5.24 16.91 11.34
CA TYR A 177 4.71 16.50 12.65
C TYR A 177 3.20 16.26 12.78
N ASN A 178 2.41 16.42 11.71
CA ASN A 178 0.96 16.21 11.78
C ASN A 178 0.42 15.43 10.57
N ASP A 179 -0.88 15.24 10.61
CA ASP A 179 -1.63 14.35 9.75
C ASP A 179 -1.85 14.93 8.35
N LEU A 180 -1.99 14.03 7.37
CA LEU A 180 -2.75 14.28 6.14
C LEU A 180 -4.18 13.81 6.40
N SER A 181 -5.13 14.74 6.44
CA SER A 181 -6.55 14.42 6.64
C SER A 181 -7.34 14.58 5.35
N VAL A 182 -8.08 13.53 5.00
CA VAL A 182 -8.91 13.45 3.80
C VAL A 182 -10.32 13.02 4.21
N GLY A 183 -11.02 13.86 4.98
CA GLY A 183 -12.41 13.66 5.39
C GLY A 183 -13.39 13.95 4.25
N GLY A 184 -14.42 13.12 4.03
CA GLY A 184 -15.46 13.39 3.03
C GLY A 184 -15.03 13.30 1.55
N CYS A 185 -13.74 13.38 1.29
CA CYS A 185 -13.15 13.57 -0.03
C CYS A 185 -12.86 12.25 -0.76
N LEU A 186 -13.19 12.18 -2.05
CA LEU A 186 -12.70 11.15 -2.95
C LEU A 186 -11.25 11.47 -3.36
N LEU A 187 -10.30 10.67 -2.88
CA LEU A 187 -8.88 10.84 -3.17
C LEU A 187 -8.41 10.01 -4.35
N ASN A 188 -7.73 10.65 -5.29
CA ASN A 188 -6.87 10.00 -6.28
C ASN A 188 -5.45 10.57 -6.19
N LEU A 189 -4.55 9.81 -5.57
CA LEU A 189 -3.15 10.18 -5.36
C LEU A 189 -2.25 9.34 -6.27
N THR A 190 -1.45 10.01 -7.09
CA THR A 190 -0.34 9.41 -7.84
C THR A 190 0.97 10.01 -7.35
N ASN A 191 1.82 9.19 -6.74
CA ASN A 191 3.11 9.61 -6.17
C ASN A 191 4.27 8.88 -6.87
N SER A 192 5.08 9.62 -7.62
CA SER A 192 6.38 9.20 -8.15
C SER A 192 7.55 9.95 -7.51
N GLY A 193 7.26 10.99 -6.72
CA GLY A 193 8.23 11.76 -5.94
C GLY A 193 8.36 11.30 -4.49
N ILE A 194 8.62 12.24 -3.59
CA ILE A 194 8.74 11.99 -2.14
C ILE A 194 7.54 12.60 -1.41
N MET A 195 6.87 11.82 -0.58
CA MET A 195 5.84 12.27 0.34
C MET A 195 6.21 11.86 1.77
N ASN A 196 6.37 12.84 2.64
CA ASN A 196 6.66 12.63 4.06
C ASN A 196 5.48 13.15 4.88
N ILE A 197 4.86 12.28 5.66
CA ILE A 197 3.75 12.58 6.57
C ILE A 197 4.25 12.36 8.00
N GLY A 198 4.42 13.46 8.74
CA GLY A 198 4.93 13.45 10.12
C GLY A 198 3.91 13.04 11.19
N GLY A 199 2.68 12.71 10.78
CA GLY A 199 1.63 12.14 11.61
C GLY A 199 0.97 10.96 10.91
N ASN A 200 -0.36 10.88 10.99
CA ASN A 200 -1.17 9.85 10.35
C ASN A 200 -1.59 10.26 8.94
N PHE A 201 -1.85 9.27 8.09
CA PHE A 201 -2.60 9.46 6.86
C PHE A 201 -4.03 8.97 7.09
N ASN A 202 -4.94 9.91 7.34
CA ASN A 202 -6.35 9.63 7.64
C ASN A 202 -7.20 9.82 6.38
N ILE A 203 -7.82 8.74 5.93
CA ILE A 203 -8.77 8.75 4.82
C ILE A 203 -10.16 8.53 5.43
N GLY A 204 -10.91 9.62 5.51
CA GLY A 204 -12.22 9.66 6.13
C GLY A 204 -13.32 9.05 5.26
N THR A 205 -14.54 9.06 5.80
CA THR A 205 -15.72 8.48 5.16
C THR A 205 -16.04 9.17 3.84
N ASN A 206 -16.17 8.40 2.76
CA ASN A 206 -16.75 8.85 1.50
C ASN A 206 -17.42 7.66 0.78
N ASN A 207 -18.19 7.94 -0.28
CA ASN A 207 -18.97 6.93 -1.00
C ASN A 207 -18.21 6.27 -2.18
N GLY A 208 -16.96 6.69 -2.46
CA GLY A 208 -16.16 6.22 -3.58
C GLY A 208 -15.02 5.29 -3.17
N SER A 209 -14.19 4.93 -4.14
CA SER A 209 -12.92 4.23 -3.91
C SER A 209 -11.79 5.25 -3.93
N ASN A 210 -11.07 5.37 -2.82
CA ASN A 210 -9.85 6.16 -2.77
C ASN A 210 -8.72 5.35 -3.39
N ILE A 211 -7.97 5.96 -4.29
CA ILE A 211 -6.90 5.29 -5.04
C ILE A 211 -5.58 5.96 -4.71
N ILE A 212 -4.60 5.16 -4.30
CA ILE A 212 -3.22 5.59 -4.10
C ILE A 212 -2.32 4.75 -5.00
N ASN A 213 -1.69 5.39 -5.97
CA ASN A 213 -0.68 4.82 -6.86
C ASN A 213 0.70 5.35 -6.46
N ASN A 214 1.55 4.50 -5.88
CA ASN A 214 2.88 4.87 -5.45
C ASN A 214 3.95 4.16 -6.29
N SER A 215 4.75 4.94 -7.03
CA SER A 215 6.01 4.50 -7.64
C SER A 215 7.23 5.27 -7.10
N GLY A 216 6.99 6.21 -6.18
CA GLY A 216 8.03 6.97 -5.46
C GLY A 216 8.12 6.55 -3.99
N LYS A 217 8.42 7.49 -3.11
CA LYS A 217 8.56 7.24 -1.67
C LYS A 217 7.42 7.87 -0.88
N ILE A 218 6.73 7.08 -0.06
CA ILE A 218 5.78 7.54 0.96
C ILE A 218 6.31 7.11 2.33
N ASN A 219 6.58 8.08 3.20
CA ASN A 219 6.97 7.84 4.60
C ASN A 219 5.90 8.39 5.54
N ILE A 220 5.42 7.57 6.46
CA ILE A 220 4.40 7.93 7.45
C ILE A 220 4.95 7.62 8.85
N THR A 221 5.11 8.63 9.70
CA THR A 221 5.60 8.38 11.07
C THR A 221 4.49 7.91 12.02
N GLY A 222 3.22 8.10 11.64
CA GLY A 222 2.05 7.55 12.31
C GLY A 222 1.46 6.34 11.59
N GLU A 223 0.12 6.28 11.58
CA GLU A 223 -0.68 5.20 10.99
C GLU A 223 -1.30 5.61 9.65
N MET A 224 -1.70 4.63 8.83
CA MET A 224 -2.63 4.85 7.71
C MET A 224 -4.01 4.31 8.10
N ASN A 225 -5.01 5.18 8.10
CA ASN A 225 -6.36 4.87 8.58
C ASN A 225 -7.38 5.01 7.44
N SER A 226 -8.00 3.90 7.03
CA SER A 226 -9.10 3.85 6.07
C SER A 226 -10.28 3.04 6.64
N GLN A 227 -10.65 3.33 7.89
CA GLN A 227 -11.65 2.54 8.62
C GLN A 227 -13.10 2.79 8.19
N SER A 228 -13.36 3.85 7.43
CA SER A 228 -14.73 4.25 7.07
C SER A 228 -14.94 4.41 5.57
N THR A 229 -14.00 3.95 4.75
CA THR A 229 -14.06 4.10 3.29
C THR A 229 -13.31 2.99 2.58
N LYS A 230 -13.48 2.90 1.26
CA LYS A 230 -12.74 1.97 0.40
C LYS A 230 -11.39 2.58 0.06
N LEU A 231 -10.34 1.78 0.19
CA LEU A 231 -8.99 2.13 -0.23
C LEU A 231 -8.42 1.06 -1.14
N GLU A 232 -7.96 1.50 -2.31
CA GLU A 232 -7.09 0.75 -3.20
C GLU A 232 -5.68 1.36 -3.16
N LEU A 233 -4.73 0.63 -2.59
CA LEU A 233 -3.32 1.04 -2.51
C LEU A 233 -2.48 0.14 -3.43
N TYR A 234 -1.84 0.75 -4.42
CA TYR A 234 -0.92 0.12 -5.34
C TYR A 234 0.49 0.68 -5.11
N ASN A 235 1.41 -0.14 -4.59
CA ASN A 235 2.82 0.20 -4.43
C ASN A 235 3.63 -0.49 -5.52
N TYR A 236 4.02 0.22 -6.57
CA TYR A 236 4.70 -0.32 -7.74
C TYR A 236 6.19 -0.62 -7.49
N GLY A 237 6.84 -1.31 -8.44
CA GLY A 237 8.17 -1.91 -8.26
C GLY A 237 9.28 -1.01 -7.71
N ASP A 238 9.35 0.24 -8.17
CA ASP A 238 10.34 1.22 -7.67
C ASP A 238 9.85 2.00 -6.44
N GLY A 239 8.60 1.76 -6.02
CA GLY A 239 7.94 2.42 -4.93
C GLY A 239 8.35 1.90 -3.56
N GLU A 240 8.48 2.82 -2.61
CA GLU A 240 8.72 2.54 -1.19
C GLU A 240 7.59 3.16 -0.37
N CYS A 241 6.86 2.34 0.39
CA CYS A 241 5.83 2.78 1.31
C CYS A 241 6.16 2.27 2.71
N VAL A 242 6.65 3.18 3.57
CA VAL A 242 7.07 2.85 4.94
C VAL A 242 6.24 3.64 5.92
N MET A 243 5.68 2.92 6.90
CA MET A 243 4.98 3.50 8.03
C MET A 243 5.52 2.95 9.35
N VAL A 244 5.68 3.82 10.35
CA VAL A 244 6.08 3.41 11.71
C VAL A 244 4.89 2.82 12.46
N GLY A 245 3.68 3.29 12.18
CA GLY A 245 2.45 2.79 12.78
C GLY A 245 1.81 1.66 11.98
N ASN A 246 0.52 1.45 12.25
CA ASN A 246 -0.28 0.40 11.63
C ASN A 246 -0.95 0.88 10.35
N MET A 247 -1.30 -0.08 9.49
CA MET A 247 -2.30 0.11 8.44
C MET A 247 -3.64 -0.45 8.91
N LYS A 248 -4.69 0.36 8.85
CA LYS A 248 -6.03 -0.02 9.33
C LYS A 248 -7.07 0.09 8.23
N TYR A 249 -7.71 -1.03 7.92
CA TYR A 249 -8.87 -1.14 7.03
C TYR A 249 -10.15 -1.35 7.84
N GLY A 250 -11.24 -0.73 7.39
CA GLY A 250 -12.56 -0.95 7.97
C GLY A 250 -13.51 -1.64 7.01
N SER A 251 -14.66 -2.06 7.53
CA SER A 251 -15.63 -2.96 6.86
C SER A 251 -16.41 -2.37 5.68
N ASN A 252 -16.04 -1.20 5.16
CA ASN A 252 -16.75 -0.52 4.07
C ASN A 252 -16.25 -0.94 2.67
N GLY A 253 -15.47 -2.03 2.60
CA GLY A 253 -14.80 -2.57 1.42
C GLY A 253 -15.71 -3.06 0.29
N PRO A 254 -15.12 -3.45 -0.88
CA PRO A 254 -13.81 -4.08 -1.00
C PRO A 254 -12.64 -3.12 -0.85
N ASN A 255 -11.71 -3.48 0.02
CA ASN A 255 -10.39 -2.86 0.12
C ASN A 255 -9.36 -3.69 -0.64
N LYS A 256 -8.41 -3.02 -1.29
CA LYS A 256 -7.40 -3.67 -2.10
C LYS A 256 -6.00 -3.14 -1.80
N PHE A 257 -5.05 -4.05 -1.68
CA PHE A 257 -3.64 -3.73 -1.50
C PHE A 257 -2.80 -4.59 -2.45
N GLU A 258 -2.00 -3.95 -3.29
CA GLU A 258 -1.02 -4.65 -4.12
C GLU A 258 0.37 -4.02 -3.94
N ASN A 259 1.30 -4.81 -3.43
CA ASN A 259 2.70 -4.43 -3.30
C ASN A 259 3.55 -5.14 -4.36
N TYR A 260 4.24 -4.38 -5.19
CA TYR A 260 5.25 -4.82 -6.14
C TYR A 260 6.64 -4.26 -5.79
N GLY A 261 6.72 -3.26 -4.91
CA GLY A 261 7.94 -2.59 -4.45
C GLY A 261 8.29 -2.94 -2.99
N VAL A 262 8.74 -1.96 -2.22
CA VAL A 262 9.07 -2.11 -0.79
C VAL A 262 7.93 -1.58 0.08
N PHE A 263 7.39 -2.43 0.95
CA PHE A 263 6.39 -2.05 1.94
C PHE A 263 6.85 -2.42 3.36
N SER A 264 6.68 -1.51 4.31
CA SER A 264 6.94 -1.77 5.72
C SER A 264 5.94 -1.08 6.62
N CYS A 265 5.37 -1.79 7.58
CA CYS A 265 4.52 -1.22 8.63
C CYS A 265 4.79 -1.85 9.99
N ASN A 266 4.18 -1.30 11.06
CA ASN A 266 4.09 -2.01 12.32
C ASN A 266 3.11 -3.18 12.18
N GLY A 267 1.81 -2.94 12.05
CA GLY A 267 0.81 -4.01 11.91
C GLY A 267 -0.20 -3.74 10.82
N LEU A 268 -0.93 -4.79 10.45
CA LEU A 268 -2.02 -4.75 9.49
C LEU A 268 -3.29 -5.20 10.19
N TYR A 269 -4.26 -4.29 10.30
CA TYR A 269 -5.50 -4.56 10.99
C TYR A 269 -6.67 -4.35 10.05
N SER A 270 -7.51 -5.37 9.91
CA SER A 270 -8.70 -5.29 9.10
C SER A 270 -9.89 -5.89 9.81
N THR A 271 -11.01 -5.17 9.79
CA THR A 271 -12.33 -5.75 10.08
C THR A 271 -13.13 -6.02 8.81
N ASP A 272 -12.48 -5.94 7.65
CA ASP A 272 -13.11 -6.09 6.34
C ASP A 272 -12.98 -7.53 5.84
N PRO A 273 -14.10 -8.29 5.74
CA PRO A 273 -14.11 -9.63 5.18
C PRO A 273 -13.84 -9.65 3.67
N THR A 274 -13.77 -8.49 3.02
CA THR A 274 -13.49 -8.33 1.59
C THR A 274 -12.11 -7.72 1.33
N LEU A 275 -11.23 -7.66 2.35
CA LEU A 275 -9.87 -7.20 2.16
C LEU A 275 -9.08 -8.20 1.32
N HIS A 276 -8.57 -7.72 0.19
CA HIS A 276 -7.77 -8.46 -0.77
C HIS A 276 -6.35 -7.88 -0.83
N MET A 277 -5.37 -8.68 -0.45
CA MET A 277 -3.96 -8.26 -0.37
C MET A 277 -3.08 -9.13 -1.27
N LYS A 278 -2.14 -8.49 -1.95
CA LYS A 278 -1.13 -9.17 -2.77
C LYS A 278 0.25 -8.57 -2.54
N ASN A 279 1.26 -9.42 -2.38
CA ASN A 279 2.66 -9.04 -2.29
C ASN A 279 3.49 -9.78 -3.35
N GLU A 280 3.95 -9.07 -4.38
CA GLU A 280 4.97 -9.47 -5.37
C GLU A 280 6.35 -8.86 -5.10
N GLY A 281 6.45 -7.94 -4.12
CA GLY A 281 7.67 -7.24 -3.77
C GLY A 281 8.26 -7.67 -2.42
N GLU A 282 8.88 -6.72 -1.73
CA GLU A 282 9.41 -6.90 -0.38
C GLU A 282 8.43 -6.32 0.63
N MET A 283 7.99 -7.15 1.58
CA MET A 283 7.03 -6.76 2.60
C MET A 283 7.56 -7.10 3.99
N SER A 284 7.48 -6.13 4.91
CA SER A 284 7.81 -6.35 6.32
C SER A 284 6.73 -5.82 7.26
N THR A 285 6.38 -6.62 8.27
CA THR A 285 5.46 -6.19 9.34
C THR A 285 6.02 -6.58 10.71
N HIS A 286 5.86 -5.69 11.68
CA HIS A 286 6.43 -5.80 13.02
C HIS A 286 5.41 -6.19 14.10
N ALA A 287 4.14 -6.38 13.75
CA ALA A 287 3.00 -6.68 14.61
C ALA A 287 1.99 -7.56 13.84
N ASN A 288 0.85 -7.86 14.46
CA ASN A 288 -0.12 -8.81 13.94
C ASN A 288 -0.68 -8.41 12.57
N TYR A 289 -1.01 -9.45 11.79
CA TYR A 289 -1.98 -9.40 10.70
C TYR A 289 -3.29 -9.93 11.27
N ASP A 290 -4.25 -9.04 11.49
CA ASP A 290 -5.60 -9.42 11.92
C ASP A 290 -6.50 -9.48 10.68
N ASP A 291 -6.95 -10.69 10.35
CA ASP A 291 -7.79 -10.97 9.19
C ASP A 291 -9.18 -11.48 9.61
N THR A 292 -10.11 -11.47 8.67
CA THR A 292 -11.51 -11.84 8.92
C THR A 292 -11.95 -12.90 7.93
N VAL A 293 -13.00 -13.65 8.27
CA VAL A 293 -13.51 -14.70 7.39
C VAL A 293 -13.85 -14.10 6.03
N GLY A 294 -13.22 -14.61 4.96
CA GLY A 294 -13.41 -14.14 3.59
C GLY A 294 -12.28 -13.28 3.03
N SER A 295 -11.35 -12.79 3.86
CA SER A 295 -10.19 -12.04 3.38
C SER A 295 -9.12 -12.95 2.80
N PHE A 296 -8.36 -12.42 1.83
CA PHE A 296 -7.29 -13.13 1.14
C PHE A 296 -5.98 -12.35 1.21
N PHE A 297 -4.89 -13.07 1.46
CA PHE A 297 -3.54 -12.56 1.31
C PHE A 297 -2.70 -13.50 0.45
N SER A 298 -2.30 -13.02 -0.73
CA SER A 298 -1.39 -13.72 -1.63
C SER A 298 0.03 -13.17 -1.51
N ASN A 299 0.98 -14.02 -1.11
CA ASN A 299 2.40 -13.72 -1.12
C ASN A 299 3.10 -14.46 -2.26
N CYS A 300 3.78 -13.74 -3.13
CA CYS A 300 4.61 -14.24 -4.23
C CYS A 300 5.98 -13.53 -4.33
N GLY A 301 6.18 -12.47 -3.54
CA GLY A 301 7.50 -11.90 -3.27
C GLY A 301 8.04 -12.42 -1.94
N THR A 302 8.69 -11.53 -1.21
CA THR A 302 9.27 -11.81 0.11
C THR A 302 8.42 -11.19 1.21
N LEU A 303 8.06 -11.97 2.22
CA LEU A 303 7.42 -11.49 3.44
C LEU A 303 8.28 -11.79 4.66
N HIS A 304 8.58 -10.73 5.43
CA HIS A 304 9.23 -10.82 6.72
C HIS A 304 8.31 -10.33 7.85
N MET A 305 8.08 -11.19 8.84
CA MET A 305 7.26 -10.85 9.99
C MET A 305 7.99 -11.13 11.30
N SER A 306 7.91 -10.18 12.24
CA SER A 306 8.59 -10.28 13.54
C SER A 306 7.64 -10.47 14.74
N GLN A 307 6.33 -10.65 14.53
CA GLN A 307 5.34 -10.87 15.60
C GLN A 307 4.24 -11.84 15.17
N ASN A 308 3.36 -12.21 16.12
CA ASN A 308 2.36 -13.28 16.01
C ASN A 308 1.25 -13.01 14.98
N TRP A 309 0.83 -14.06 14.27
CA TRP A 309 -0.51 -14.09 13.68
C TRP A 309 -1.47 -14.65 14.73
N ALA A 310 -2.16 -13.75 15.42
CA ALA A 310 -3.22 -14.15 16.33
C ALA A 310 -4.55 -14.16 15.59
N ASN A 311 -5.36 -15.19 15.82
CA ASN A 311 -6.75 -15.27 15.35
C ASN A 311 -6.93 -15.27 13.83
N LEU A 312 -6.08 -15.99 13.10
CA LEU A 312 -6.26 -16.16 11.65
C LEU A 312 -7.62 -16.79 11.33
N GLN A 313 -8.39 -16.14 10.45
CA GLN A 313 -9.74 -16.46 10.03
C GLN A 313 -9.91 -16.48 8.49
N GLY A 314 -9.04 -15.77 7.75
CA GLY A 314 -9.02 -15.73 6.29
C GLY A 314 -8.08 -16.77 5.66
N THR A 315 -7.74 -16.55 4.38
CA THR A 315 -6.87 -17.45 3.61
C THR A 315 -5.55 -16.79 3.24
N ILE A 316 -4.46 -17.49 3.49
CA ILE A 316 -3.11 -17.08 3.10
C ILE A 316 -2.60 -18.02 2.03
N ILE A 317 -2.24 -17.48 0.87
CA ILE A 317 -1.69 -18.23 -0.26
C ILE A 317 -0.23 -17.81 -0.42
N ASN A 318 0.70 -18.71 -0.13
CA ASN A 318 2.13 -18.48 -0.29
C ASN A 318 2.69 -19.20 -1.52
N THR A 319 3.23 -18.43 -2.45
CA THR A 319 3.94 -18.85 -3.66
C THR A 319 5.36 -18.26 -3.72
N GLY A 320 5.69 -17.34 -2.81
CA GLY A 320 7.02 -16.74 -2.65
C GLY A 320 7.72 -17.19 -1.36
N ASP A 321 8.59 -16.34 -0.83
CA ASP A 321 9.35 -16.60 0.39
C ASP A 321 8.67 -15.94 1.59
N MET A 322 8.36 -16.73 2.62
CA MET A 322 7.72 -16.24 3.83
C MET A 322 8.53 -16.60 5.09
N THR A 323 8.94 -15.60 5.85
CA THR A 323 9.67 -15.80 7.11
C THR A 323 8.94 -15.10 8.27
N VAL A 324 8.53 -15.89 9.26
CA VAL A 324 7.85 -15.43 10.47
C VAL A 324 8.74 -15.78 11.69
N VAL A 325 9.59 -14.82 12.08
CA VAL A 325 10.81 -15.06 12.87
C VAL A 325 10.54 -15.30 14.36
N GLN A 326 9.58 -14.60 14.96
CA GLN A 326 9.36 -14.63 16.42
C GLN A 326 7.97 -15.16 16.81
N SER A 327 7.29 -15.84 15.89
CA SER A 327 5.86 -15.99 16.00
C SER A 327 5.31 -17.39 15.74
N SER A 328 4.29 -17.73 16.54
CA SER A 328 3.33 -18.78 16.24
C SER A 328 2.22 -18.22 15.34
N VAL A 329 1.75 -19.03 14.40
CA VAL A 329 0.45 -18.80 13.74
C VAL A 329 -0.64 -19.44 14.59
N ALA A 330 -1.63 -18.67 15.04
CA ALA A 330 -2.77 -19.15 15.81
C ALA A 330 -4.07 -18.96 15.03
N PHE A 331 -4.75 -20.08 14.72
CA PHE A 331 -6.02 -20.07 13.99
C PHE A 331 -7.19 -19.95 14.97
N ALA A 332 -8.14 -19.03 14.72
CA ALA A 332 -9.32 -18.88 15.59
C ALA A 332 -10.36 -19.99 15.37
N SER A 333 -10.72 -20.29 14.11
CA SER A 333 -11.68 -21.37 13.82
C SER A 333 -11.72 -21.85 12.38
N THR A 334 -11.56 -20.99 11.35
CA THR A 334 -11.74 -21.38 9.93
C THR A 334 -10.64 -20.93 8.98
N GLY A 335 -9.58 -20.29 9.49
CA GLY A 335 -8.49 -19.80 8.64
C GLY A 335 -7.74 -20.94 7.94
N SER A 336 -7.11 -20.61 6.81
CA SER A 336 -6.29 -21.56 6.05
C SER A 336 -4.96 -20.94 5.60
N ILE A 337 -3.94 -21.79 5.56
CA ILE A 337 -2.70 -21.52 4.84
C ILE A 337 -2.58 -22.50 3.69
N GLU A 338 -2.26 -21.99 2.51
CA GLU A 338 -1.90 -22.76 1.33
C GLU A 338 -0.48 -22.40 0.92
N ASN A 339 0.47 -23.33 1.09
CA ASN A 339 1.87 -23.11 0.78
C ASN A 339 2.32 -23.91 -0.44
N TYR A 340 2.82 -23.20 -1.45
CA TYR A 340 3.36 -23.71 -2.70
C TYR A 340 4.85 -23.38 -2.89
N SER A 341 5.50 -22.80 -1.87
CA SER A 341 6.91 -22.40 -1.91
C SER A 341 7.57 -22.55 -0.54
N THR A 342 8.43 -21.62 -0.12
CA THR A 342 9.17 -21.72 1.15
C THR A 342 8.51 -20.90 2.26
N MET A 343 8.42 -21.51 3.44
CA MET A 343 7.92 -20.86 4.64
C MET A 343 8.77 -21.26 5.86
N SER A 344 9.17 -20.29 6.66
CA SER A 344 9.82 -20.52 7.96
C SER A 344 8.98 -19.88 9.06
N LEU A 345 8.54 -20.68 10.02
CA LEU A 345 7.70 -20.27 11.16
C LEU A 345 8.40 -20.59 12.48
N GLN A 346 8.14 -19.84 13.56
CA GLN A 346 8.58 -20.29 14.88
C GLN A 346 7.74 -21.45 15.39
N GLY A 347 6.43 -21.40 15.18
CA GLY A 347 5.49 -22.43 15.62
C GLY A 347 4.10 -22.22 15.01
N ILE A 348 3.17 -23.08 15.40
CA ILE A 348 1.78 -23.03 14.94
C ILE A 348 0.86 -23.65 16.00
N THR A 349 -0.33 -23.09 16.17
CA THR A 349 -1.41 -23.64 17.00
C THR A 349 -2.70 -23.53 16.22
N MET A 350 -3.32 -24.67 15.90
CA MET A 350 -4.52 -24.66 15.06
C MET A 350 -5.77 -24.87 15.90
N GLY A 351 -6.71 -23.93 15.84
CA GLY A 351 -8.05 -24.10 16.38
C GLY A 351 -8.86 -25.16 15.63
N GLY A 352 -10.04 -25.52 16.15
CA GLY A 352 -10.82 -26.69 15.74
C GLY A 352 -11.20 -26.83 14.27
N GLY A 353 -11.06 -25.81 13.42
CA GLY A 353 -11.30 -25.87 11.97
C GLY A 353 -10.20 -25.27 11.09
N GLY A 354 -9.04 -24.88 11.65
CA GLY A 354 -7.91 -24.38 10.87
C GLY A 354 -7.27 -25.47 10.00
N VAL A 355 -6.75 -25.09 8.83
CA VAL A 355 -6.16 -26.02 7.85
C VAL A 355 -4.86 -25.45 7.30
N PHE A 356 -3.84 -26.29 7.16
CA PHE A 356 -2.59 -25.92 6.50
C PHE A 356 -2.31 -26.93 5.40
N TYR A 357 -2.59 -26.50 4.18
CA TYR A 357 -2.25 -27.20 2.96
C TYR A 357 -0.82 -26.85 2.52
N ASN A 358 -0.02 -27.86 2.21
CA ASN A 358 1.37 -27.67 1.83
C ASN A 358 1.77 -28.59 0.66
N GLU A 359 2.35 -27.99 -0.38
CA GLU A 359 3.10 -28.67 -1.43
C GLU A 359 4.57 -28.24 -1.48
N GLY A 360 4.88 -27.22 -0.70
CA GLY A 360 6.19 -26.63 -0.63
C GLY A 360 6.98 -27.10 0.58
N TYR A 361 7.92 -26.25 0.98
CA TYR A 361 8.80 -26.47 2.10
C TYR A 361 8.39 -25.58 3.28
N VAL A 362 8.17 -26.19 4.44
CA VAL A 362 7.87 -25.48 5.68
C VAL A 362 8.86 -25.91 6.76
N GLU A 363 9.57 -24.96 7.37
CA GLU A 363 10.40 -25.19 8.55
C GLU A 363 9.77 -24.54 9.78
N PHE A 364 9.65 -25.32 10.85
CA PHE A 364 9.36 -24.81 12.18
C PHE A 364 10.66 -24.69 12.97
N THR A 365 10.96 -23.51 13.49
CA THR A 365 12.20 -23.24 14.22
C THR A 365 12.08 -23.51 15.73
N SER A 366 10.90 -23.91 16.21
CA SER A 366 10.67 -24.37 17.59
C SER A 366 9.68 -25.54 17.66
N SER A 367 9.59 -26.20 18.82
CA SER A 367 8.64 -27.30 19.08
C SER A 367 7.20 -26.83 19.34
N SER A 368 6.90 -25.54 19.14
CA SER A 368 5.60 -24.94 19.46
C SER A 368 4.57 -25.24 18.38
N VAL A 369 4.31 -26.51 18.12
CA VAL A 369 3.38 -27.03 17.10
C VAL A 369 2.25 -27.78 17.81
N TYR A 370 1.02 -27.25 17.74
CA TYR A 370 -0.12 -27.72 18.53
C TYR A 370 -1.37 -27.97 17.67
N ASP A 371 -2.02 -29.12 17.89
CA ASP A 371 -3.35 -29.48 17.38
C ASP A 371 -3.50 -29.36 15.85
N VAL A 372 -2.48 -29.79 15.13
CA VAL A 372 -2.31 -29.48 13.70
C VAL A 372 -3.17 -30.34 12.76
N LYS A 373 -3.58 -29.71 11.66
CA LYS A 373 -4.20 -30.39 10.51
C LYS A 373 -3.41 -30.06 9.25
N PHE A 374 -2.51 -30.97 8.89
CA PHE A 374 -1.65 -30.84 7.73
C PHE A 374 -2.21 -31.66 6.57
N TYR A 375 -2.37 -30.99 5.43
CA TYR A 375 -2.86 -31.58 4.20
C TYR A 375 -1.84 -31.37 3.10
N GLY A 376 -1.62 -32.41 2.29
CA GLY A 376 -0.79 -32.35 1.10
C GLY A 376 -1.58 -32.73 -0.15
N PRO A 377 -0.90 -32.77 -1.31
CA PRO A 377 -1.50 -33.21 -2.56
C PRO A 377 -2.09 -34.62 -2.47
N GLY A 378 -3.20 -34.85 -3.15
CA GLY A 378 -3.97 -36.10 -3.11
C GLY A 378 -4.94 -36.22 -1.93
N SER A 379 -4.95 -35.25 -1.00
CA SER A 379 -5.94 -35.23 0.08
C SER A 379 -7.31 -34.73 -0.42
N ALA A 380 -8.40 -35.14 0.23
CA ALA A 380 -9.75 -34.66 -0.08
C ALA A 380 -9.95 -33.15 0.21
N ASN A 381 -9.02 -32.53 0.95
CA ASN A 381 -9.01 -31.11 1.30
C ASN A 381 -8.00 -30.30 0.45
N GLN A 382 -7.46 -30.90 -0.61
CA GLN A 382 -6.60 -30.22 -1.57
C GLN A 382 -7.35 -29.05 -2.23
N PRO A 383 -6.75 -27.84 -2.30
CA PRO A 383 -7.31 -26.72 -3.04
C PRO A 383 -7.55 -27.09 -4.50
N ALA A 384 -8.69 -26.66 -5.07
CA ALA A 384 -9.17 -27.13 -6.37
C ALA A 384 -8.22 -26.86 -7.55
N HIS A 385 -7.36 -25.84 -7.44
CA HIS A 385 -6.38 -25.49 -8.46
C HIS A 385 -5.11 -26.34 -8.38
N SER A 386 -4.87 -27.00 -7.25
CA SER A 386 -3.76 -27.92 -7.16
C SER A 386 -4.07 -29.21 -7.93
N THR A 387 -3.15 -29.55 -8.81
CA THR A 387 -3.12 -30.82 -9.58
C THR A 387 -1.86 -31.63 -9.29
N SER A 388 -1.09 -31.21 -8.29
CA SER A 388 0.22 -31.76 -7.96
C SER A 388 0.11 -33.18 -7.43
N SER A 389 1.16 -33.96 -7.67
CA SER A 389 1.40 -35.26 -7.00
C SER A 389 2.65 -35.24 -6.14
N ASN A 390 3.28 -34.06 -6.01
CA ASN A 390 4.45 -33.84 -5.16
C ASN A 390 4.09 -34.00 -3.68
N TYR A 391 5.12 -33.94 -2.83
CA TYR A 391 4.99 -33.96 -1.39
C TYR A 391 5.10 -32.54 -0.84
N GLY A 392 4.24 -32.21 0.13
CA GLY A 392 4.53 -31.13 1.06
C GLY A 392 5.55 -31.59 2.10
N GLN A 393 6.64 -30.85 2.27
CA GLN A 393 7.64 -31.14 3.30
C GLN A 393 7.48 -30.21 4.50
N PHE A 394 7.44 -30.82 5.68
CA PHE A 394 7.53 -30.12 6.95
C PHE A 394 8.80 -30.55 7.69
N VAL A 395 9.56 -29.58 8.18
CA VAL A 395 10.70 -29.77 9.06
C VAL A 395 10.31 -29.29 10.45
N LEU A 396 10.19 -30.24 11.37
CA LEU A 396 9.82 -29.99 12.76
C LEU A 396 11.08 -29.82 13.62
N HIS A 397 10.97 -29.00 14.65
CA HIS A 397 12.01 -28.85 15.66
C HIS A 397 11.58 -29.58 16.93
N GLY A 398 11.75 -30.90 16.95
CA GLY A 398 11.30 -31.77 18.04
C GLY A 398 9.90 -32.33 17.81
N THR A 399 9.28 -32.80 18.89
CA THR A 399 7.96 -33.46 18.85
C THR A 399 6.86 -32.43 19.02
N SER A 400 5.86 -32.44 18.13
CA SER A 400 4.66 -31.62 18.27
C SER A 400 3.86 -32.04 19.50
N ASN A 401 3.10 -31.10 20.04
CA ASN A 401 2.18 -31.32 21.14
C ASN A 401 0.73 -31.35 20.61
N GLY A 402 -0.19 -31.98 21.33
CA GLY A 402 -1.59 -32.09 20.89
C GLY A 402 -1.83 -33.11 19.77
N GLY A 403 -3.05 -33.10 19.23
CA GLY A 403 -3.51 -34.08 18.24
C GLY A 403 -3.18 -33.67 16.81
N ALA A 404 -2.61 -34.57 16.02
CA ALA A 404 -2.32 -34.31 14.61
C ALA A 404 -3.24 -35.09 13.65
N ILE A 405 -3.71 -34.40 12.61
CA ILE A 405 -4.35 -34.99 11.42
C ILE A 405 -3.44 -34.76 10.22
N LEU A 406 -3.02 -35.85 9.57
CA LEU A 406 -2.03 -35.81 8.48
C LEU A 406 -2.58 -36.50 7.24
N LYS A 407 -2.82 -35.75 6.15
CA LYS A 407 -3.53 -36.28 4.97
C LYS A 407 -2.83 -35.96 3.66
N GLY A 408 -2.90 -36.87 2.69
CA GLY A 408 -2.24 -36.74 1.38
C GLY A 408 -0.73 -36.98 1.42
N ASN A 409 -0.05 -36.58 0.35
CA ASN A 409 1.39 -36.75 0.16
C ASN A 409 2.16 -35.73 1.01
N LEU A 410 2.57 -36.15 2.21
CA LEU A 410 3.32 -35.34 3.16
C LEU A 410 4.59 -36.06 3.59
N ASN A 411 5.68 -35.29 3.76
CA ASN A 411 6.94 -35.79 4.29
C ASN A 411 7.37 -34.96 5.51
N PHE A 412 7.75 -35.64 6.59
CA PHE A 412 8.15 -35.01 7.84
C PHE A 412 9.60 -35.32 8.18
N LEU A 413 10.40 -34.27 8.38
CA LEU A 413 11.72 -34.34 8.99
C LEU A 413 11.66 -33.77 10.41
N ASN A 414 12.53 -34.26 11.28
CA ASN A 414 12.74 -33.71 12.61
C ASN A 414 14.22 -33.34 12.78
N ASN A 415 14.48 -32.04 12.89
CA ASN A 415 15.84 -31.49 13.04
C ASN A 415 16.33 -31.48 14.50
N ASN A 416 15.48 -31.84 15.46
CA ASN A 416 15.83 -31.95 16.88
C ASN A 416 15.22 -33.22 17.51
N GLY A 417 15.36 -34.34 16.80
CA GLY A 417 14.83 -35.63 17.20
C GLY A 417 14.90 -36.67 16.09
N ALA A 418 14.28 -37.82 16.31
CA ALA A 418 14.17 -38.84 15.26
C ALA A 418 13.10 -38.43 14.24
N SER A 419 13.39 -38.57 12.95
CA SER A 419 12.40 -38.40 11.88
C SER A 419 11.53 -39.66 11.76
N THR A 420 10.75 -39.93 12.79
CA THR A 420 9.78 -41.03 12.89
C THR A 420 8.43 -40.47 13.33
N GLN A 421 7.36 -41.26 13.20
CA GLN A 421 6.03 -40.84 13.63
C GLN A 421 6.01 -40.31 15.07
N SER A 422 6.58 -41.06 16.03
CA SER A 422 6.65 -40.67 17.44
C SER A 422 7.68 -39.58 17.73
N GLY A 423 8.69 -39.42 16.89
CA GLY A 423 9.66 -38.34 17.02
C GLY A 423 9.08 -37.00 16.57
N CYS A 424 8.25 -37.02 15.52
CA CYS A 424 7.61 -35.82 14.96
C CYS A 424 6.33 -35.42 15.72
N PHE A 425 5.50 -36.39 16.14
CA PHE A 425 4.18 -36.13 16.71
C PHE A 425 3.96 -36.90 18.01
N GLY A 426 3.55 -36.20 19.07
CA GLY A 426 3.21 -36.81 20.36
C GLY A 426 1.93 -37.63 20.31
N SER A 427 0.97 -37.23 19.45
CA SER A 427 -0.24 -38.00 19.18
C SER A 427 -0.77 -37.74 17.77
N ILE A 428 -1.32 -38.76 17.13
CA ILE A 428 -1.94 -38.69 15.80
C ILE A 428 -3.35 -39.24 15.92
N SER A 429 -4.34 -38.44 15.55
CA SER A 429 -5.74 -38.85 15.54
C SER A 429 -6.13 -39.51 14.22
N ASP A 430 -5.52 -39.09 13.10
CA ASP A 430 -5.77 -39.64 11.79
C ASP A 430 -4.58 -39.40 10.83
N MET A 431 -4.20 -40.42 10.04
CA MET A 431 -3.07 -40.36 9.11
C MET A 431 -3.29 -41.22 7.87
N ASP A 432 -3.07 -40.65 6.68
CA ASP A 432 -3.10 -41.40 5.42
C ASP A 432 -1.83 -42.24 5.22
N SER A 433 -1.95 -43.33 4.46
CA SER A 433 -0.82 -44.23 4.15
C SER A 433 0.25 -43.61 3.26
N THR A 434 -0.03 -42.47 2.63
CA THR A 434 0.89 -41.70 1.80
C THR A 434 1.82 -40.80 2.61
N VAL A 435 1.60 -40.66 3.91
CA VAL A 435 2.45 -39.86 4.79
C VAL A 435 3.77 -40.59 5.06
N THR A 436 4.88 -39.87 4.94
CA THR A 436 6.23 -40.39 5.12
C THR A 436 7.03 -39.62 6.17
N PHE A 437 8.03 -40.28 6.77
CA PHE A 437 8.91 -39.70 7.78
C PHE A 437 10.37 -39.96 7.42
N GLY A 438 11.21 -38.94 7.59
CA GLY A 438 12.64 -39.01 7.31
C GLY A 438 13.00 -38.73 5.85
N THR A 439 14.20 -39.15 5.48
CA THR A 439 14.70 -38.97 4.11
C THR A 439 13.87 -39.82 3.16
N CYS A 440 13.18 -39.17 2.22
CA CYS A 440 12.36 -39.82 1.22
C CYS A 440 12.87 -39.47 -0.17
N ALA A 441 13.61 -40.40 -0.80
CA ALA A 441 14.25 -40.16 -2.10
C ALA A 441 13.24 -39.92 -3.24
N SER A 442 12.01 -40.40 -3.10
CA SER A 442 10.91 -40.19 -4.06
C SER A 442 10.04 -38.98 -3.75
N CYS A 443 10.24 -38.33 -2.60
CA CYS A 443 9.45 -37.18 -2.20
C CYS A 443 10.03 -35.91 -2.84
N THR A 444 9.38 -35.46 -3.90
CA THR A 444 9.66 -34.19 -4.57
C THR A 444 8.88 -33.06 -3.93
N VAL A 445 9.50 -31.91 -3.69
CA VAL A 445 8.88 -30.74 -3.05
C VAL A 445 8.94 -29.55 -4.00
N VAL A 446 7.89 -28.74 -4.04
CA VAL A 446 7.88 -27.48 -4.81
C VAL A 446 8.63 -26.41 -4.01
N THR A 447 9.65 -25.80 -4.59
CA THR A 447 10.42 -24.73 -3.91
C THR A 447 10.32 -23.37 -4.59
N ASP A 448 9.63 -23.34 -5.72
CA ASP A 448 9.32 -22.11 -6.46
C ASP A 448 8.04 -22.38 -7.26
N TYR A 449 7.12 -21.43 -7.22
CA TYR A 449 5.86 -21.48 -7.94
C TYR A 449 5.77 -20.24 -8.84
N ASP A 450 5.67 -20.47 -10.15
CA ASP A 450 5.82 -19.44 -11.18
C ASP A 450 4.56 -18.58 -11.41
N GLN A 451 3.51 -18.80 -10.63
CA GLN A 451 2.25 -18.05 -10.69
C GLN A 451 1.94 -17.43 -9.33
N CYS A 452 1.66 -16.14 -9.32
CA CYS A 452 1.10 -15.50 -8.13
C CYS A 452 -0.43 -15.56 -8.19
N ALA A 453 -1.07 -15.96 -7.09
CA ALA A 453 -2.51 -15.80 -6.98
C ALA A 453 -2.88 -14.30 -7.04
N ASN A 454 -4.07 -14.01 -7.54
CA ASN A 454 -4.62 -12.66 -7.51
C ASN A 454 -4.94 -12.25 -6.07
N ALA A 455 -5.12 -10.95 -5.84
CA ALA A 455 -5.40 -10.41 -4.50
C ALA A 455 -6.69 -10.99 -3.88
N ASP A 456 -7.63 -11.45 -4.72
CA ASP A 456 -8.91 -12.06 -4.33
C ASP A 456 -8.83 -13.59 -4.13
N GLY A 457 -7.63 -14.15 -4.13
CA GLY A 457 -7.39 -15.59 -3.99
C GLY A 457 -7.68 -16.41 -5.25
N THR A 458 -8.18 -15.78 -6.33
CA THR A 458 -8.33 -16.47 -7.61
C THR A 458 -6.96 -16.69 -8.24
N TRP A 459 -6.83 -17.73 -9.05
CA TRP A 459 -5.62 -17.95 -9.82
C TRP A 459 -5.75 -17.24 -11.17
N PRO A 460 -4.67 -16.65 -11.71
CA PRO A 460 -4.70 -16.08 -13.05
C PRO A 460 -5.25 -17.10 -14.05
N GLU A 461 -6.25 -16.72 -14.84
CA GLU A 461 -6.77 -17.59 -15.90
C GLU A 461 -5.66 -17.86 -16.91
N THR A 462 -4.99 -18.98 -16.74
CA THR A 462 -4.17 -19.55 -17.79
C THR A 462 -5.10 -20.24 -18.78
N GLY A 463 -5.04 -19.86 -20.06
CA GLY A 463 -5.73 -20.60 -21.11
C GLY A 463 -5.43 -22.11 -21.05
N LEU A 464 -6.31 -22.92 -21.66
CA LEU A 464 -6.13 -24.36 -21.84
C LEU A 464 -4.67 -24.65 -22.25
N ASP A 465 -3.94 -25.40 -21.42
CA ASP A 465 -2.56 -25.89 -21.61
C ASP A 465 -1.36 -25.05 -21.09
N CYS A 466 -1.53 -24.08 -20.17
CA CYS A 466 -0.38 -23.65 -19.35
C CYS A 466 -0.39 -24.37 -17.99
N LEU A 467 0.07 -25.62 -17.97
CA LEU A 467 0.64 -26.20 -16.75
C LEU A 467 1.73 -25.24 -16.24
N PRO A 468 1.84 -24.94 -14.94
CA PRO A 468 2.95 -24.16 -14.38
C PRO A 468 4.28 -24.75 -14.89
N LEU A 469 5.02 -23.94 -15.65
CA LEU A 469 6.11 -24.39 -16.51
C LEU A 469 7.47 -24.34 -15.79
N ASN A 470 7.55 -23.69 -14.62
CA ASN A 470 8.73 -23.69 -13.76
C ASN A 470 8.36 -24.00 -12.31
N ARG A 471 7.95 -25.23 -12.02
CA ARG A 471 8.10 -25.76 -10.66
C ARG A 471 9.58 -26.11 -10.46
N HIS A 472 10.33 -25.30 -9.72
CA HIS A 472 11.63 -25.77 -9.24
C HIS A 472 11.37 -26.84 -8.19
N ILE A 473 11.33 -28.09 -8.66
CA ILE A 473 11.16 -29.26 -7.82
C ILE A 473 12.54 -29.63 -7.29
N ARG A 474 12.68 -29.67 -5.97
CA ARG A 474 13.87 -30.23 -5.32
C ARG A 474 13.52 -31.56 -4.67
N SER A 475 14.37 -32.55 -4.90
CA SER A 475 14.49 -33.70 -4.00
C SER A 475 15.42 -33.27 -2.88
N PHE A 476 14.88 -33.04 -1.68
CA PHE A 476 15.73 -32.72 -0.53
C PHE A 476 16.39 -33.99 0.00
N PHE A 477 17.68 -34.13 -0.27
CA PHE A 477 18.57 -35.03 0.44
C PHE A 477 19.32 -34.21 1.49
N THR A 478 18.85 -34.15 2.73
CA THR A 478 19.73 -33.77 3.83
C THR A 478 20.51 -35.02 4.24
N GLY A 479 21.79 -35.04 3.86
CA GLY A 479 22.70 -36.11 4.22
C GLY A 479 23.06 -36.06 5.70
N SER A 480 23.03 -37.27 6.30
CA SER A 480 23.52 -37.72 7.61
C SER A 480 22.96 -37.08 8.86
#